data_AF-A0A972ZLE3-F1
#
_entry.id   AF-A0A972ZLE3-F1
#
_cell.length_a   1.000
_cell.length_b   1.000
_cell.length_c   1.000
_cell.angle_alpha   90.00
_cell.angle_beta   90.00
_cell.angle_gamma   90.00
#
_symmetry.space_group_name_H-M   'P 1'
#
loop_
_entity.id
_entity.type
_entity.pdbx_description
1 polymer ?
#
loop_
_entity_poly.entity_id
_entity_poly.type
_entity_poly.pdbx_seq_one_letter_code
_entity_poly.pdbx_strand_id
1 'polypeptide(L)'
;MTEIWHFRLKDAPEAIYQRSLAYYYLVNSPSTLVNADDLFNWWKCQQGLESNAGDWSSFHRNAGQDIDKDGILHSTPDSMSEVPLRSMAQAWKRYMTENGAGE
;
A
#
# COMPACT_ATOMS: atom_id res chain seq x y z
N MET A 1 -16.40 -1.30 0.23
CA MET A 1 -16.47 -2.28 -0.88
C MET A 1 -15.10 -2.29 -1.53
N THR A 2 -14.45 -3.45 -1.65
CA THR A 2 -13.15 -3.58 -2.34
C THR A 2 -13.37 -4.06 -3.76
N GLU A 3 -12.61 -3.51 -4.70
CA GLU A 3 -12.59 -3.95 -6.10
C GLU A 3 -11.19 -4.46 -6.41
N ILE A 4 -11.09 -5.60 -7.09
CA ILE A 4 -9.80 -6.24 -7.38
C ILE A 4 -9.79 -6.67 -8.84
N TRP A 5 -8.80 -6.17 -9.59
CA TRP A 5 -8.69 -6.35 -11.03
C TRP A 5 -7.44 -7.15 -11.39
N HIS A 6 -7.58 -8.15 -12.27
CA HIS A 6 -6.45 -8.89 -12.83
C HIS A 6 -6.16 -8.40 -14.25
N PHE A 7 -4.91 -8.00 -14.50
CA PHE A 7 -4.48 -7.54 -15.83
C PHE A 7 -3.84 -8.66 -16.63
N ARG A 8 -4.33 -8.87 -17.86
CA ARG A 8 -3.73 -9.78 -18.83
C ARG A 8 -2.61 -9.09 -19.60
N LEU A 9 -1.45 -9.73 -19.65
CA LEU A 9 -0.35 -9.28 -20.52
C LEU A 9 -0.73 -9.49 -21.99
N LYS A 10 -0.58 -8.43 -22.79
CA LYS A 10 -0.76 -8.52 -24.25
C LYS A 10 0.25 -9.50 -24.83
N ASP A 11 -0.18 -10.27 -25.82
CA ASP A 11 0.63 -11.24 -26.56
C ASP A 11 1.23 -12.39 -25.73
N ALA A 12 0.91 -12.48 -24.43
CA ALA A 12 1.33 -13.58 -23.60
C ALA A 12 0.60 -14.88 -24.01
N PRO A 13 1.27 -16.04 -24.01
CA PRO A 13 0.64 -17.32 -24.30
C PRO A 13 -0.55 -17.58 -23.38
N GLU A 14 -1.65 -18.11 -23.92
CA GLU A 14 -2.90 -18.35 -23.18
C GLU A 14 -2.67 -19.19 -21.91
N ALA A 15 -1.80 -20.19 -21.97
CA ALA A 15 -1.47 -21.03 -20.81
C ALA A 15 -0.84 -20.24 -19.65
N ILE A 16 -0.07 -19.18 -19.95
CA ILE A 16 0.52 -18.30 -18.93
C ILE A 16 -0.57 -17.45 -18.29
N TYR A 17 -1.50 -16.92 -19.08
CA TYR A 17 -2.65 -16.16 -18.57
C TYR A 17 -3.54 -17.01 -17.65
N GLN A 18 -3.88 -18.24 -18.06
CA GLN A 18 -4.69 -19.13 -17.23
C GLN A 18 -4.00 -19.45 -15.90
N ARG A 19 -2.68 -19.69 -15.93
CA ARG A 19 -1.89 -19.91 -14.71
C ARG A 19 -1.83 -18.67 -13.82
N SER A 20 -1.64 -17.47 -14.38
CA SER A 20 -1.60 -16.23 -13.61
C SER A 20 -2.95 -15.91 -12.98
N LEU A 21 -4.05 -16.15 -13.71
CA LEU A 21 -5.40 -15.94 -13.21
C LEU A 21 -5.74 -16.91 -12.07
N ALA A 22 -5.40 -18.20 -12.21
CA ALA A 22 -5.59 -19.18 -11.15
C ALA A 22 -4.80 -18.82 -9.89
N TYR A 23 -3.54 -18.42 -10.04
CA TYR A 23 -2.73 -17.96 -8.91
C TYR A 23 -3.32 -16.70 -8.27
N TYR A 24 -3.74 -15.73 -9.07
CA TYR A 24 -4.38 -14.52 -8.58
C TYR A 24 -5.64 -14.81 -7.76
N TYR A 25 -6.48 -15.75 -8.21
CA TYR A 25 -7.65 -16.18 -7.43
C TYR A 25 -7.28 -16.86 -6.11
N LEU A 26 -6.14 -17.57 -6.07
CA LEU A 26 -5.65 -18.24 -4.87
C LEU A 26 -5.09 -17.28 -3.82
N VAL A 27 -4.54 -16.12 -4.22
CA VAL A 27 -3.89 -15.19 -3.29
C VAL A 27 -4.69 -13.92 -3.00
N ASN A 28 -5.47 -13.41 -3.95
CA ASN A 28 -6.08 -12.09 -3.84
C ASN A 28 -7.61 -12.11 -3.91
N SER A 29 -8.25 -13.27 -4.10
CA SER A 29 -9.72 -13.30 -4.08
C SER A 29 -10.26 -13.13 -2.65
N PRO A 30 -11.50 -12.64 -2.48
CA PRO A 30 -12.09 -12.42 -1.16
C PRO A 30 -12.14 -13.66 -0.24
N SER A 31 -12.01 -14.86 -0.80
CA SER A 31 -12.09 -16.14 -0.07
C SER A 31 -10.73 -16.80 0.15
N THR A 32 -9.63 -16.06 0.04
CA THR A 32 -8.26 -16.59 0.17
C THR A 32 -7.65 -16.31 1.53
N LEU A 33 -6.62 -17.09 1.90
CA LEU A 33 -5.89 -16.93 3.15
C LEU A 33 -5.17 -15.58 3.22
N VAL A 34 -4.47 -15.17 2.16
CA VAL A 34 -3.66 -13.93 2.17
C VAL A 34 -4.55 -12.70 2.30
N ASN A 35 -5.59 -12.57 1.45
CA ASN A 35 -6.51 -11.43 1.55
C ASN A 35 -7.31 -11.43 2.87
N ALA A 36 -7.61 -12.59 3.45
CA ALA A 36 -8.28 -12.66 4.75
C ALA A 36 -7.39 -12.14 5.89
N ASP A 37 -6.10 -12.49 5.88
CA ASP A 37 -5.12 -12.01 6.86
C ASP A 37 -4.95 -10.48 6.76
N ASP A 38 -4.83 -9.94 5.54
CA ASP A 38 -4.73 -8.50 5.31
C ASP A 38 -5.99 -7.76 5.79
N LEU A 39 -7.18 -8.27 5.46
CA LEU A 39 -8.45 -7.66 5.88
C LEU A 39 -8.57 -7.63 7.40
N PHE A 40 -8.17 -8.71 8.09
CA PHE A 40 -8.17 -8.75 9.54
C PHE A 40 -7.20 -7.73 10.14
N ASN A 41 -5.98 -7.61 9.58
CA ASN A 41 -5.01 -6.61 10.01
C ASN A 41 -5.55 -5.19 9.85
N TRP A 42 -6.12 -4.85 8.69
CA TRP A 42 -6.70 -3.52 8.47
C TRP A 42 -7.85 -3.23 9.42
N TRP A 43 -8.74 -4.21 9.64
CA TRP A 43 -9.82 -4.07 10.62
C TRP A 43 -9.28 -3.84 12.02
N LYS A 44 -8.27 -4.61 12.46
CA LYS A 44 -7.63 -4.44 13.78
C LYS A 44 -6.94 -3.09 13.91
N CYS A 45 -6.26 -2.59 12.87
CA CYS A 45 -5.68 -1.25 12.86
C CYS A 45 -6.76 -0.18 13.05
N GLN A 46 -7.89 -0.27 12.33
CA GLN A 46 -9.00 0.68 12.47
C GLN A 46 -9.56 0.67 13.90
N GLN A 47 -9.76 -0.51 14.49
CA GLN A 47 -10.19 -0.64 15.88
C GLN A 47 -9.16 -0.08 16.88
N GLY A 48 -7.87 -0.24 16.59
CA GLY A 48 -6.79 0.33 17.41
C GLY A 48 -6.80 1.86 17.41
N LEU A 49 -7.10 2.49 16.27
CA LEU A 49 -7.18 3.94 16.13
C LEU A 49 -8.35 4.58 16.89
N GLU A 50 -9.40 3.80 17.22
CA GLU A 50 -10.53 4.24 18.05
C GLU A 50 -10.23 4.15 19.56
N SER A 51 -9.10 3.55 19.95
CA SER A 51 -8.72 3.40 21.35
C SER A 51 -8.09 4.67 21.93
N ASN A 52 -8.10 4.81 23.26
CA ASN A 52 -7.43 5.90 23.97
C ASN A 52 -5.92 5.62 24.17
N ALA A 53 -5.26 5.06 23.16
CA ALA A 53 -3.82 4.76 23.16
C ALA A 53 -3.01 6.01 22.82
N GLY A 54 -1.81 5.85 22.22
CA GLY A 54 -0.95 6.98 21.87
C GLY A 54 -1.47 7.80 20.68
N ASP A 55 -1.12 9.09 20.66
CA ASP A 55 -1.58 10.04 19.63
C ASP A 55 -0.95 9.84 18.24
N TRP A 56 0.12 9.05 18.15
CA TRP A 56 0.97 8.98 16.95
C TRP A 56 1.03 7.57 16.36
N SER A 57 0.77 7.48 15.06
CA SER A 57 1.15 6.32 14.24
C SER A 57 2.59 6.46 13.76
N SER A 58 3.34 5.36 13.80
CA SER A 58 4.77 5.36 13.56
C SER A 58 5.12 4.88 12.14
N PHE A 59 5.88 5.70 11.40
CA PHE A 59 6.50 5.34 10.10
C PHE A 59 8.02 5.60 10.09
N HIS A 60 8.70 5.27 11.20
CA HIS A 60 10.11 5.61 11.41
C HIS A 60 11.10 4.66 10.74
N ARG A 61 10.67 3.53 10.17
CA ARG A 61 11.60 2.54 9.62
C ARG A 61 12.39 3.16 8.47
N ASN A 62 13.71 3.21 8.66
CA ASN A 62 14.69 3.85 7.78
C ASN A 62 14.46 5.36 7.53
N ALA A 63 13.68 6.04 8.38
CA ALA A 63 13.54 7.49 8.30
C ALA A 63 14.91 8.17 8.47
N GLY A 64 15.21 9.16 7.62
CA GLY A 64 16.50 9.84 7.59
C GLY A 64 17.61 9.11 6.82
N GLN A 65 17.32 7.94 6.24
CA GLN A 65 18.26 7.20 5.39
C GLN A 65 17.84 7.16 3.91
N ASP A 66 16.67 7.71 3.57
CA ASP A 66 16.15 7.72 2.20
C ASP A 66 17.10 8.47 1.24
N ILE A 67 17.19 8.00 0.00
CA ILE A 67 18.06 8.58 -1.03
C ILE A 67 17.21 9.50 -1.91
N ASP A 68 17.50 10.80 -1.88
CA ASP A 68 16.91 11.77 -2.81
C ASP A 68 17.68 11.75 -4.13
N LYS A 69 16.97 11.52 -5.23
CA LYS A 69 17.46 11.66 -6.60
C LYS A 69 16.51 12.57 -7.37
N ASP A 70 16.94 13.80 -7.61
CA ASP A 70 16.18 14.80 -8.38
C ASP A 70 14.75 15.03 -7.84
N GLY A 71 14.58 15.01 -6.50
CA GLY A 71 13.30 15.21 -5.83
C GLY A 71 12.45 13.94 -5.73
N ILE A 72 12.97 12.79 -6.16
CA ILE A 72 12.34 11.47 -6.00
C ILE A 72 13.02 10.76 -4.84
N LEU A 73 12.24 10.42 -3.81
CA LEU A 73 12.73 9.64 -2.68
C LEU A 73 12.77 8.15 -3.01
N HIS A 74 13.92 7.54 -2.79
CA HIS A 74 14.13 6.10 -2.91
C HIS A 74 14.43 5.48 -1.55
N SER A 75 13.93 4.27 -1.33
CA SER A 75 14.38 3.46 -0.20
C SER A 75 15.87 3.14 -0.34
N THR A 76 16.55 2.93 0.79
CA THR A 76 17.89 2.36 0.74
C THR A 76 17.84 0.97 0.11
N PRO A 77 18.86 0.58 -0.70
CA PRO A 77 18.95 -0.76 -1.25
C PRO A 77 18.79 -1.83 -0.17
N ASP A 78 18.12 -2.93 -0.50
CA ASP A 78 17.89 -4.09 0.37
C ASP A 78 17.19 -3.76 1.71
N SER A 79 16.45 -2.65 1.77
CA SER A 79 15.68 -2.26 2.95
C SER A 79 14.18 -2.52 2.79
N MET A 80 13.52 -2.73 3.92
CA MET A 80 12.06 -2.71 4.04
C MET A 80 11.60 -1.33 4.51
N SER A 81 12.09 -0.26 3.88
CA SER A 81 11.80 1.13 4.27
C SER A 81 10.31 1.49 4.16
N GLU A 82 9.86 2.36 5.06
CA GLU A 82 8.51 2.93 5.04
C GLU A 82 8.42 4.24 4.23
N VAL A 83 9.41 4.54 3.38
CA VAL A 83 9.41 5.75 2.55
C VAL A 83 8.13 5.93 1.72
N PRO A 84 7.51 4.89 1.12
CA PRO A 84 6.26 5.09 0.37
C PRO A 84 5.10 5.52 1.29
N LEU A 85 5.06 5.00 2.53
CA LEU A 85 4.03 5.38 3.51
C LEU A 85 4.23 6.82 3.98
N ARG A 86 5.48 7.25 4.21
CA ARG A 86 5.81 8.64 4.52
C ARG A 86 5.40 9.58 3.38
N SER A 87 5.73 9.22 2.13
CA SER A 87 5.32 10.00 0.95
C SER A 87 3.80 10.09 0.82
N MET A 88 3.08 8.99 1.03
CA MET A 88 1.61 8.96 1.02
C MET A 88 1.02 9.87 2.10
N ALA A 89 1.52 9.80 3.33
CA ALA A 89 1.04 10.63 4.44
C ALA A 89 1.34 12.13 4.23
N GLN A 90 2.50 12.48 3.66
CA GLN A 90 2.85 13.85 3.29
C GLN A 90 1.92 14.40 2.20
N ALA A 91 1.66 13.61 1.15
CA ALA A 91 0.72 13.98 0.09
C ALA A 91 -0.70 14.17 0.64
N TRP A 92 -1.18 13.23 1.46
CA TRP A 92 -2.47 13.34 2.13
C TRP A 92 -2.56 14.62 2.98
N LYS A 93 -1.56 14.88 3.83
CA LYS A 93 -1.52 16.09 4.65
C LYS A 93 -1.61 17.35 3.79
N ARG A 94 -0.83 17.40 2.71
CA ARG A 94 -0.84 18.53 1.77
C ARG A 94 -2.25 18.78 1.25
N TYR A 95 -2.90 17.77 0.67
CA TYR A 95 -4.28 17.89 0.16
C TYR A 95 -5.31 18.27 1.24
N MET A 96 -5.15 17.80 2.48
CA MET A 96 -6.07 18.13 3.57
C MET A 96 -5.89 19.55 4.12
N THR A 97 -4.74 20.19 3.86
CA THR A 97 -4.41 21.53 4.38
C THR A 97 -4.38 22.61 3.30
N GLU A 98 -4.25 22.23 2.03
CA GLU A 98 -4.44 23.12 0.89
C GLU A 98 -5.95 23.39 0.74
N ASN A 99 -6.42 24.50 1.32
CA ASN A 99 -7.81 24.96 1.20
C ASN A 99 -8.19 25.23 -0.27
N GLY A 100 -8.65 24.23 -1.01
CA GLY A 100 -9.38 24.37 -2.28
C GLY A 100 -8.84 25.40 -3.30
N ALA A 101 -7.54 25.72 -3.30
CA ALA A 101 -6.97 26.75 -4.16
C ALA A 101 -6.57 26.15 -5.51
N GLY A 102 -7.54 25.50 -6.14
CA GLY A 102 -7.38 24.73 -7.37
C GLY A 102 -8.65 24.63 -8.18
N GLU A 103 -9.39 25.73 -8.29
CA GLU A 103 -10.08 26.25 -9.50
C GLU A 103 -10.20 27.77 -9.40
#